data_AF-A0A183KKF8-F1
#
_entry.id   AF-A0A183KKF8-F1
#
_cell.length_a   1.000
_cell.length_b   1.000
_cell.length_c   1.000
_cell.angle_alpha   90.00
_cell.angle_beta   90.00
_cell.angle_gamma   90.00
#
_symmetry.space_group_name_H-M   'P 1'
#
loop_
_entity.id
_entity.type
_entity.pdbx_description
1 polymer ?
#
loop_
_entity_poly.entity_id
_entity_poly.type
_entity_poly.pdbx_seq_one_letter_code
_entity_poly.pdbx_strand_id
1 'polypeptide(L)'
;MCHLSNKSTNDKTDTTTNPHYACPRCHAAYCELPVECNVCGLTLVAAPHLARAYHHLFPLDLFEPVNGHDSFSETSLDNQEKSKETIDSTDCTTDHQPRVCFGCNVMIPLKIPGYQCPKCKFIFCHSCDAVLHDSIHSCPGCLTLL
;
A
#
# COMPACT_ATOMS: atom_id res chain seq x y z
N MET A 1 -2.92 -36.76 -2.55
CA MET A 1 -1.62 -36.41 -3.15
C MET A 1 -1.58 -36.95 -4.57
N CYS A 2 -1.84 -36.11 -5.56
CA CYS A 2 -1.85 -36.50 -6.98
C CYS A 2 -0.42 -36.44 -7.55
N HIS A 3 0.31 -37.55 -7.51
CA HIS A 3 1.54 -37.70 -8.28
C HIS A 3 1.21 -38.49 -9.55
N LEU A 4 0.99 -37.78 -10.65
CA LEU A 4 0.82 -38.47 -11.93
C LEU A 4 2.20 -38.86 -12.45
N SER A 5 2.68 -40.02 -11.99
CA SER A 5 3.78 -40.72 -12.65
C SER A 5 3.27 -41.17 -14.01
N ASN A 6 3.89 -40.67 -15.08
CA ASN A 6 3.55 -40.96 -16.46
C ASN A 6 3.55 -42.48 -16.70
N LYS A 7 2.38 -43.13 -16.61
CA LYS A 7 2.20 -44.55 -16.93
C LYS A 7 1.18 -44.65 -18.06
N SER A 8 1.69 -44.92 -19.26
CA SER A 8 0.90 -45.18 -20.46
C SER A 8 0.09 -46.47 -20.30
N THR A 9 -1.18 -46.38 -19.92
CA THR A 9 -2.15 -47.46 -20.15
C THR A 9 -3.53 -46.88 -20.42
N ASN A 10 -4.08 -47.23 -21.59
CA ASN A 10 -5.45 -47.01 -22.03
C ASN A 10 -6.46 -47.35 -20.93
N ASP A 11 -7.21 -46.37 -20.41
CA ASP A 11 -8.59 -46.61 -19.98
C ASP A 11 -9.43 -45.33 -20.07
N LYS A 12 -10.67 -45.47 -20.54
CA LYS A 12 -11.62 -44.40 -20.80
C LYS A 12 -12.64 -44.36 -19.67
N THR A 13 -12.44 -43.49 -18.68
CA THR A 13 -13.48 -42.82 -17.86
C THR A 13 -12.80 -41.84 -16.90
N ASP A 14 -13.53 -40.79 -16.53
CA ASP A 14 -13.23 -39.76 -15.52
C ASP A 14 -12.46 -38.50 -15.96
N THR A 15 -13.27 -37.47 -16.19
CA THR A 15 -13.05 -36.06 -15.85
C THR A 15 -11.58 -35.61 -15.84
N THR A 16 -11.15 -35.07 -16.97
CA THR A 16 -9.92 -34.32 -17.25
C THR A 16 -9.34 -33.57 -16.04
N THR A 17 -8.57 -34.24 -15.19
CA THR A 17 -7.76 -33.62 -14.14
C THR A 17 -6.34 -33.50 -14.64
N ASN A 18 -6.16 -32.71 -15.70
CA ASN A 18 -4.83 -32.35 -16.16
C ASN A 18 -4.14 -31.56 -15.04
N PRO A 19 -2.92 -31.95 -14.62
CA PRO A 19 -2.18 -31.18 -13.63
C PRO A 19 -1.90 -29.78 -14.18
N HIS A 20 -2.23 -28.77 -13.39
CA HIS A 20 -2.17 -27.36 -13.81
C HIS A 20 -0.76 -26.77 -13.67
N TYR A 21 0.11 -27.38 -12.87
CA TYR A 21 1.42 -26.85 -12.55
C TYR A 21 2.52 -27.88 -12.80
N ALA A 22 3.60 -27.47 -13.48
CA ALA A 22 4.77 -28.29 -13.75
C ALA A 22 6.00 -27.71 -13.06
N CYS A 23 6.81 -28.57 -12.45
CA CYS A 23 8.10 -28.18 -11.88
C CYS A 23 9.04 -27.70 -13.00
N PRO A 24 9.63 -26.49 -12.91
CA PRO A 24 10.49 -25.96 -13.96
C PRO A 24 11.85 -26.68 -14.05
N ARG A 25 12.21 -27.50 -13.06
CA ARG A 25 13.49 -28.22 -13.00
C ARG A 25 13.41 -29.65 -13.50
N CYS A 26 12.38 -30.40 -13.09
CA CYS A 26 12.27 -31.83 -13.38
C CYS A 26 10.95 -32.20 -14.10
N HIS A 27 10.10 -31.22 -14.40
CA HIS A 27 8.83 -31.38 -15.11
C HIS A 27 7.80 -32.28 -14.42
N ALA A 28 7.99 -32.62 -13.14
CA ALA A 28 6.97 -33.29 -12.33
C ALA A 28 5.71 -32.41 -12.22
N ALA A 29 4.54 -33.04 -12.24
CA ALA A 29 3.27 -32.34 -12.34
C ALA A 29 2.48 -32.34 -11.02
N TYR A 30 1.83 -31.22 -10.70
CA TYR A 30 1.13 -30.96 -9.44
C TYR A 30 -0.24 -30.32 -9.68
N CYS A 31 -1.22 -30.67 -8.84
CA CYS A 31 -2.57 -30.14 -8.94
C CYS A 31 -2.76 -28.81 -8.18
N GLU A 32 -1.92 -28.54 -7.17
CA GLU A 32 -2.01 -27.37 -6.30
C GLU A 32 -0.64 -26.82 -5.93
N LEU A 33 -0.58 -25.55 -5.56
CA LEU A 33 0.57 -24.84 -5.03
C LEU A 33 0.12 -24.08 -3.76
N PRO A 34 1.00 -23.81 -2.77
CA PRO A 34 2.43 -24.07 -2.74
C PRO A 34 2.79 -25.50 -2.28
N VAL A 35 3.82 -26.10 -2.90
CA VAL A 35 4.32 -27.45 -2.55
C VAL A 35 5.83 -27.55 -2.74
N GLU A 36 6.48 -28.48 -2.04
CA GLU A 36 7.85 -28.88 -2.35
C GLU A 36 7.87 -29.99 -3.40
N CYS A 37 8.76 -29.91 -4.37
CA CYS A 37 8.84 -30.91 -5.43
C CYS A 37 9.51 -32.20 -4.94
N ASN A 38 8.74 -33.27 -4.76
CA ASN A 38 9.24 -34.59 -4.31
C ASN A 38 10.32 -35.26 -5.20
N VAL A 39 10.59 -34.76 -6.42
CA VAL A 39 11.64 -35.29 -7.30
C VAL A 39 12.96 -34.55 -7.13
N CYS A 40 12.93 -33.22 -6.95
CA CYS A 40 14.14 -32.39 -6.94
C CYS A 40 14.26 -31.43 -5.74
N GLY A 41 13.33 -31.45 -4.80
CA GLY A 41 13.28 -30.61 -3.60
C GLY A 41 12.94 -29.13 -3.85
N LEU A 42 12.66 -28.73 -5.10
CA LEU A 42 12.38 -27.33 -5.40
C LEU A 42 11.01 -26.90 -4.87
N THR A 43 10.95 -25.84 -4.06
CA THR A 43 9.69 -25.22 -3.63
C THR A 43 9.00 -24.55 -4.80
N LEU A 44 7.76 -24.97 -5.08
CA LEU A 44 6.91 -24.43 -6.13
C LEU A 44 5.88 -23.51 -5.49
N VAL A 45 5.87 -22.24 -5.91
CA VAL A 45 4.97 -21.21 -5.41
C VAL A 45 4.43 -20.43 -6.60
N ALA A 46 3.11 -20.24 -6.66
CA ALA A 46 2.48 -19.43 -7.70
C ALA A 46 2.67 -17.93 -7.44
N ALA A 47 2.68 -17.12 -8.51
CA ALA A 47 2.74 -15.66 -8.41
C ALA A 47 1.69 -15.05 -7.45
N PRO A 48 0.42 -15.52 -7.37
CA PRO A 48 -0.55 -15.00 -6.42
C PRO A 48 -0.24 -15.27 -4.93
N HIS A 49 0.54 -16.30 -4.62
CA HIS A 49 0.97 -16.58 -3.26
C HIS A 49 2.08 -15.62 -2.84
N LEU A 50 3.03 -15.39 -3.75
CA LEU A 50 4.05 -14.35 -3.57
C LEU A 50 3.39 -12.97 -3.45
N ALA A 51 2.50 -12.61 -4.38
CA ALA A 51 1.72 -11.36 -4.40
C ALA A 51 1.10 -11.05 -3.02
N ARG A 52 0.48 -12.04 -2.39
CA ARG A 52 -0.11 -11.89 -1.05
C ARG A 52 0.94 -11.72 0.06
N ALA A 53 2.09 -12.37 -0.05
CA ALA A 53 3.19 -12.21 0.90
C ALA A 53 3.97 -10.89 0.74
N TYR A 54 3.91 -10.24 -0.43
CA TYR A 54 4.70 -9.02 -0.70
C TYR A 54 4.46 -7.92 0.35
N HIS A 55 3.23 -7.72 0.81
CA HIS A 55 2.93 -6.67 1.81
C HIS A 55 3.61 -6.91 3.17
N HIS A 56 3.94 -8.16 3.50
CA HIS A 56 4.69 -8.50 4.71
C HIS A 56 6.21 -8.48 4.49
N LEU A 57 6.66 -8.79 3.26
CA LEU A 57 8.08 -8.74 2.91
C LEU A 57 8.59 -7.31 2.68
N PHE A 58 7.72 -6.43 2.19
CA PHE A 58 8.01 -5.04 1.85
C PHE A 58 6.86 -4.16 2.33
N PRO A 59 6.79 -3.86 3.63
CA PRO A 59 5.73 -3.00 4.17
C PRO A 59 5.79 -1.60 3.55
N LEU A 60 4.63 -0.97 3.43
CA LEU A 60 4.54 0.43 3.02
C LEU A 60 5.18 1.33 4.08
N ASP A 61 6.04 2.24 3.67
CA ASP A 61 6.64 3.24 4.56
C ASP A 61 5.53 4.12 5.15
N LEU A 62 5.57 4.31 6.47
CA LEU A 62 4.64 5.19 7.18
C LEU A 62 4.70 6.61 6.61
N PHE A 63 3.53 7.22 6.43
CA PHE A 63 3.45 8.59 5.96
C PHE A 63 3.68 9.57 7.10
N GLU A 64 4.35 10.68 6.79
CA GLU A 64 4.70 11.69 7.77
C GLU A 64 3.56 12.73 7.90
N PRO A 65 3.11 13.08 9.11
CA PRO A 65 2.08 14.08 9.29
C PRO A 65 2.61 15.47 8.94
N VAL A 66 1.88 16.19 8.08
CA VAL A 66 2.18 17.57 7.67
C VAL A 66 1.06 18.50 8.12
N ASN A 67 1.41 19.51 8.92
CA ASN A 67 0.48 20.55 9.37
C ASN A 67 0.41 21.69 8.37
N GLY A 68 -0.75 22.36 8.29
CA GLY A 68 -0.99 23.45 7.34
C GLY A 68 -0.53 24.80 7.87
N HIS A 69 0.30 24.79 8.90
CA HIS A 69 0.77 26.00 9.55
C HIS A 69 2.17 26.31 9.03
N ASP A 70 2.33 27.52 8.52
CA ASP A 70 3.62 28.08 8.14
C ASP A 70 4.64 27.83 9.25
N SER A 71 5.85 27.50 8.82
CA SER A 71 7.04 27.47 9.67
C SER A 71 7.33 28.88 10.16
N PHE A 72 6.64 29.33 11.21
CA PHE A 72 7.19 30.34 12.10
C PHE A 72 7.95 29.60 13.19
N SER A 73 9.26 29.59 13.03
CA SER A 73 10.20 29.47 14.13
C SER A 73 9.93 30.61 15.12
N GLU A 74 8.98 30.44 16.03
CA GLU A 74 9.00 31.18 17.28
C GLU A 74 10.04 30.53 18.18
N THR A 75 11.28 30.94 17.95
CA THR A 75 12.20 31.09 19.07
C THR A 75 11.57 32.14 19.97
N SER A 76 11.10 31.78 21.17
CA SER A 76 11.20 32.56 22.42
C SER A 76 10.19 32.04 23.46
N LEU A 77 10.72 31.39 24.49
CA LEU A 77 10.18 31.58 25.84
C LEU A 77 10.41 33.06 26.19
N ASP A 78 9.35 33.87 26.22
CA ASP A 78 9.00 34.67 27.39
C ASP A 78 7.87 35.68 27.09
N ASN A 79 6.80 35.50 27.86
CA ASN A 79 6.04 36.55 28.58
C ASN A 79 5.19 37.58 27.81
N GLN A 80 3.87 37.37 27.95
CA GLN A 80 2.97 38.17 28.81
C GLN A 80 1.77 38.82 28.12
N GLU A 81 0.60 38.51 28.68
CA GLU A 81 -0.76 38.99 28.34
C GLU A 81 -0.90 40.52 28.38
N LYS A 82 -1.64 41.10 27.41
CA LYS A 82 -2.71 42.08 27.69
C LYS A 82 -3.52 42.47 26.46
N SER A 83 -4.86 42.41 26.60
CA SER A 83 -5.92 43.26 26.03
C SER A 83 -5.77 43.78 24.59
N LYS A 84 -6.77 43.71 23.71
CA LYS A 84 -8.06 44.41 23.84
C LYS A 84 -8.91 44.10 22.61
N GLU A 85 -10.23 44.05 22.78
CA GLU A 85 -11.24 43.94 21.73
C GLU A 85 -11.07 44.98 20.62
N THR A 86 -11.31 44.61 19.37
CA THR A 86 -12.12 45.43 18.45
C THR A 86 -12.66 44.58 17.30
N ILE A 87 -13.95 44.74 17.05
CA ILE A 87 -14.67 44.26 15.87
C ILE A 87 -14.24 45.14 14.69
N ASP A 88 -13.63 44.57 13.67
CA ASP A 88 -13.88 45.01 12.29
C ASP A 88 -13.57 43.86 11.32
N SER A 89 -14.49 43.68 10.39
CA SER A 89 -14.34 42.80 9.25
C SER A 89 -13.28 43.39 8.34
N THR A 90 -12.11 42.77 8.26
CA THR A 90 -11.23 42.96 7.11
C THR A 90 -10.78 41.59 6.67
N ASP A 91 -11.46 41.13 5.62
CA ASP A 91 -11.06 40.11 4.67
C ASP A 91 -9.53 40.11 4.49
N CYS A 92 -8.86 39.21 5.19
CA CYS A 92 -7.45 38.93 4.95
C CYS A 92 -7.41 37.73 4.02
N THR A 93 -7.17 38.01 2.74
CA THR A 93 -6.75 37.04 1.73
C THR A 93 -5.39 36.48 2.13
N THR A 94 -5.35 35.64 3.16
CA THR A 94 -4.24 34.72 3.36
C THR A 94 -4.45 33.64 2.32
N ASP A 95 -3.68 33.71 1.23
CA ASP A 95 -3.59 32.73 0.15
C ASP A 95 -3.08 31.40 0.72
N HIS A 96 -3.92 30.74 1.50
CA HIS A 96 -3.66 29.44 2.08
C HIS A 96 -4.03 28.41 1.04
N GLN A 97 -3.05 28.01 0.26
CA GLN A 97 -3.22 27.06 -0.82
C GLN A 97 -3.90 25.78 -0.27
N PRO A 98 -5.09 25.40 -0.78
CA PRO A 98 -5.85 24.31 -0.23
C PRO A 98 -5.12 22.99 -0.46
N ARG A 99 -4.89 22.23 0.62
CA ARG A 99 -4.29 20.90 0.53
C ARG A 99 -5.36 19.92 0.10
N VAL A 100 -5.14 19.22 -1.01
CA VAL A 100 -6.09 18.23 -1.54
C VAL A 100 -5.48 16.84 -1.43
N CYS A 101 -6.27 15.89 -0.93
CA CYS A 101 -5.86 14.49 -0.85
C CYS A 101 -5.69 13.91 -2.26
N PHE A 102 -4.51 13.36 -2.56
CA PHE A 102 -4.22 12.71 -3.83
C PHE A 102 -5.10 11.47 -4.08
N GLY A 103 -5.51 10.77 -3.01
CA GLY A 103 -6.28 9.53 -3.13
C GLY A 103 -7.78 9.71 -3.39
N CYS A 104 -8.42 10.68 -2.74
CA CYS A 104 -9.88 10.89 -2.83
C CYS A 104 -10.28 12.28 -3.34
N ASN A 105 -9.32 13.13 -3.66
CA ASN A 105 -9.53 14.49 -4.16
C ASN A 105 -10.34 15.40 -3.20
N VAL A 106 -10.38 15.07 -1.91
CA VAL A 106 -11.05 15.87 -0.87
C VAL A 106 -10.09 16.90 -0.29
N MET A 107 -10.59 18.11 -0.02
CA MET A 107 -9.82 19.14 0.69
C MET A 107 -9.54 18.71 2.13
N ILE A 108 -8.28 18.84 2.55
CA ILE A 108 -7.80 18.56 3.89
C ILE A 108 -7.74 19.89 4.66
N PRO A 109 -8.62 20.12 5.65
CA PRO A 109 -8.60 21.34 6.45
C PRO A 109 -7.24 21.60 7.11
N LEU A 110 -6.84 22.85 7.23
CA LEU A 110 -5.55 23.24 7.84
C LEU A 110 -5.42 22.82 9.32
N LYS A 111 -6.56 22.70 10.01
CA LYS A 111 -6.65 22.28 11.43
C LYS A 111 -6.31 20.81 11.65
N ILE A 112 -6.32 19.99 10.60
CA ILE A 112 -5.98 18.57 10.70
C ILE A 112 -4.71 18.28 9.88
N PRO A 113 -3.88 17.32 10.30
CA PRO A 113 -2.71 16.91 9.52
C PRO A 113 -3.16 16.19 8.24
N GLY A 114 -2.43 16.46 7.15
CA GLY A 114 -2.36 15.53 6.02
C GLY A 114 -1.22 14.56 6.25
N TYR A 115 -1.21 13.43 5.55
CA TYR A 115 -0.18 12.40 5.66
C TYR A 115 0.59 12.34 4.35
N GLN A 116 1.86 12.70 4.39
CA GLN A 116 2.71 12.81 3.21
C GLN A 116 3.54 11.55 3.00
N CYS A 117 3.49 10.99 1.79
CA CYS A 117 4.35 9.87 1.44
C CYS A 117 5.82 10.32 1.35
N PRO A 118 6.77 9.62 2.01
CA PRO A 118 8.18 10.04 2.03
C PRO A 118 8.85 9.96 0.65
N LYS A 119 8.34 9.11 -0.25
CA LYS A 119 8.88 8.88 -1.60
C LYS A 119 8.33 9.86 -2.64
N CYS A 120 7.03 9.81 -2.92
CA CYS A 120 6.42 10.61 -3.98
C CYS A 120 5.96 12.01 -3.53
N LYS A 121 6.03 12.33 -2.23
CA LYS A 121 5.65 13.62 -1.63
C LYS A 121 4.18 14.04 -1.79
N PHE A 122 3.32 13.20 -2.37
CA PHE A 122 1.86 13.41 -2.37
C PHE A 122 1.28 13.31 -0.95
N ILE A 123 0.20 14.06 -0.71
CA ILE A 123 -0.49 14.17 0.58
C ILE A 123 -1.82 13.40 0.52
N PHE A 124 -2.11 12.66 1.59
CA PHE A 124 -3.32 11.88 1.77
C PHE A 124 -4.07 12.34 3.03
N CYS A 125 -5.40 12.23 3.03
CA CYS A 125 -6.18 12.43 4.25
C CYS A 125 -6.04 11.22 5.18
N HIS A 126 -6.42 11.36 6.44
CA HIS A 126 -6.36 10.27 7.44
C HIS A 126 -7.05 8.98 6.98
N SER A 127 -8.23 9.10 6.34
CA SER A 127 -8.98 7.93 5.85
C SER A 127 -8.27 7.22 4.71
N CYS A 128 -7.65 7.97 3.78
CA CYS A 128 -6.85 7.37 2.73
C CYS A 128 -5.59 6.73 3.31
N ASP A 129 -4.89 7.41 4.22
CA ASP A 129 -3.70 6.87 4.89
C ASP A 129 -3.96 5.50 5.55
N ALA A 130 -5.06 5.37 6.31
CA ALA A 130 -5.46 4.12 6.93
C ALA A 130 -5.74 3.01 5.88
N VAL A 131 -6.51 3.31 4.82
CA VAL A 131 -6.79 2.34 3.75
C VAL A 131 -5.52 1.89 3.05
N LEU A 132 -4.57 2.82 2.83
CA LEU A 132 -3.31 2.52 2.17
C LEU A 132 -2.40 1.64 3.02
N HIS A 133 -2.41 1.77 4.34
CA HIS A 133 -1.58 0.96 5.24
C HIS A 133 -2.24 -0.36 5.66
N ASP A 134 -3.57 -0.39 5.85
CA ASP A 134 -4.27 -1.56 6.41
C ASP A 134 -4.79 -2.52 5.34
N SER A 135 -5.12 -2.00 4.15
CA SER A 135 -5.81 -2.78 3.10
C SER A 135 -4.98 -2.90 1.83
N ILE A 136 -4.54 -1.77 1.27
CA ILE A 136 -3.90 -1.73 -0.05
C ILE A 136 -2.39 -2.02 0.02
N HIS A 137 -1.74 -1.61 1.11
CA HIS A 137 -0.29 -1.77 1.35
C HIS A 137 0.59 -1.24 0.21
N SER A 138 0.14 -0.20 -0.49
CA SER A 138 0.86 0.43 -1.61
C SER A 138 0.43 1.88 -1.75
N CYS A 139 1.36 2.79 -2.03
CA CYS A 139 1.07 4.20 -2.27
C CYS A 139 0.66 4.43 -3.74
N PRO A 140 -0.57 4.89 -4.05
CA PRO A 140 -1.01 5.16 -5.42
C PRO A 140 -0.12 6.18 -6.13
N GLY A 141 0.38 7.17 -5.38
CA GLY A 141 1.27 8.20 -5.90
C GLY A 141 2.64 7.69 -6.34
N CYS A 142 3.19 6.69 -5.63
CA CYS A 142 4.43 6.05 -6.07
C CYS A 142 4.20 5.20 -7.32
N LEU A 143 3.05 4.50 -7.40
CA LEU A 143 2.71 3.68 -8.57
C LEU A 143 2.50 4.50 -9.84
N THR A 144 2.02 5.74 -9.74
CA THR A 144 1.88 6.64 -10.89
C THR A 144 3.21 7.23 -11.39
N LEU A 145 4.29 7.07 -10.63
CA LEU A 145 5.62 7.62 -10.95
C LEU A 145 6.65 6.53 -11.31
N LEU A 146 6.19 5.27 -11.49
CA LEU A 146 6.98 4.17 -12.04
C LEU A 146 6.95 4.20 -13.58
#